data_AF-A0A250EAG2-F1
#
_entry.id   AF-A0A250EAG2-F1
#
_cell.length_a   1.000
_cell.length_b   1.000
_cell.length_c   1.000
_cell.angle_alpha   90.00
_cell.angle_beta   90.00
_cell.angle_gamma   90.00
#
_symmetry.space_group_name_H-M   'P 1'
#
loop_
_entity.id
_entity.type
_entity.pdbx_description
1 polymer ?
#
loop_
_entity_poly.entity_id
_entity_poly.type
_entity_poly.pdbx_seq_one_letter_code
_entity_poly.pdbx_strand_id
1 'polypeptide(L)'
;MEENRKTIEPAQYELFENAQRRIKQKKRLFLHLWVFVLGCIFMVVINKLLYTETTYNWYIWGILVWTFLFLLHVINVFVIERFMGKEWERKERQRLVELQQKKILKMEVSVENELQKEREKAQKELLKEQTNVANQQQDFLNQ
;
A
#
# COMPACT_ATOMS: atom_id res chain seq x y z
N MET A 1 -13.40 -32.36 14.51
CA MET A 1 -12.32 -32.11 13.54
C MET A 1 -12.68 -30.96 12.60
N GLU A 2 -13.05 -29.76 13.11
CA GLU A 2 -13.39 -28.65 12.20
C GLU A 2 -13.42 -27.23 12.82
N GLU A 3 -12.54 -26.91 13.77
CA GLU A 3 -12.49 -25.54 14.32
C GLU A 3 -11.05 -25.01 14.39
N ASN A 4 -10.39 -25.00 13.23
CA ASN A 4 -9.19 -24.20 13.01
C ASN A 4 -9.30 -23.49 11.67
N ARG A 5 -10.38 -22.71 11.50
CA ARG A 5 -10.50 -21.74 10.41
C ARG A 5 -9.87 -20.43 10.86
N LYS A 6 -8.54 -20.38 10.73
CA LYS A 6 -7.81 -19.25 10.14
C LYS A 6 -8.39 -17.86 10.46
N THR A 7 -8.26 -17.40 11.69
CA THR A 7 -7.98 -15.98 11.90
C THR A 7 -6.53 -15.79 11.50
N ILE A 8 -6.27 -15.54 10.21
CA ILE A 8 -4.93 -15.10 9.80
C ILE A 8 -4.71 -13.79 10.52
N GLU A 9 -3.88 -13.83 11.56
CA GLU A 9 -3.47 -12.66 12.31
C GLU A 9 -3.03 -11.59 11.30
N PRO A 10 -3.51 -10.34 11.39
CA PRO A 10 -3.22 -9.31 10.38
C PRO A 10 -1.70 -9.14 10.15
N ALA A 11 -0.89 -9.37 11.18
CA ALA A 11 0.57 -9.41 11.11
C ALA A 11 1.11 -10.54 10.21
N GLN A 12 0.52 -11.73 10.22
CA GLN A 12 0.92 -12.85 9.36
C GLN A 12 0.52 -12.63 7.89
N TYR A 13 -0.60 -11.96 7.64
CA TYR A 13 -1.02 -11.57 6.30
C TYR A 13 -0.02 -10.60 5.66
N GLU A 14 0.45 -9.60 6.42
CA GLU A 14 1.46 -8.64 5.94
C GLU A 14 2.82 -9.29 5.65
N LEU A 15 3.26 -10.23 6.50
CA LEU A 15 4.49 -10.99 6.28
C LEU A 15 4.41 -11.83 4.99
N PHE A 16 3.27 -12.48 4.77
CA PHE A 16 3.04 -13.27 3.57
C PHE A 16 2.98 -12.41 2.31
N GLU A 17 2.31 -11.26 2.38
CA GLU A 17 2.24 -10.31 1.27
C GLU A 17 3.63 -9.75 0.92
N ASN A 18 4.44 -9.42 1.93
CA ASN A 18 5.82 -8.98 1.74
C ASN A 18 6.69 -10.06 1.10
N ALA A 19 6.53 -11.33 1.50
CA ALA A 19 7.24 -12.45 0.89
C ALA A 19 6.85 -12.64 -0.60
N GLN A 20 5.55 -12.59 -0.92
CA GLN A 20 5.08 -12.69 -2.30
C GLN A 20 5.55 -11.52 -3.18
N ARG A 21 5.60 -10.30 -2.63
CA ARG A 21 6.12 -9.12 -3.34
C ARG A 21 7.58 -9.31 -3.76
N ARG A 22 8.43 -9.92 -2.92
CA ARG A 22 9.83 -10.21 -3.28
C ARG A 22 9.94 -11.21 -4.43
N ILE A 23 9.04 -12.18 -4.50
CA ILE A 23 9.02 -13.19 -5.57
C ILE A 23 8.58 -12.55 -6.90
N LYS A 24 7.56 -11.67 -6.89
CA LYS A 24 7.10 -10.97 -8.09
C LYS A 24 8.17 -10.09 -8.73
N GLN A 25 8.99 -9.41 -7.91
CA GLN A 25 10.10 -8.59 -8.41
C GLN A 25 11.17 -9.42 -9.11
N LYS A 26 11.52 -10.60 -8.57
CA LYS A 26 12.47 -11.51 -9.23
C LYS A 26 11.91 -12.04 -10.56
N LYS A 27 10.63 -12.42 -10.58
CA LYS A 27 9.96 -12.92 -11.80
C LYS A 27 9.92 -11.91 -12.94
N ARG A 28 9.68 -10.64 -12.63
CA ARG A 28 9.72 -9.56 -13.63
C ARG A 28 11.10 -9.52 -14.28
N LEU A 29 12.18 -9.47 -13.50
CA LEU A 29 13.55 -9.43 -14.02
C LEU A 29 13.88 -10.61 -14.96
N PHE A 30 13.40 -11.82 -14.64
CA PHE A 30 13.56 -13.00 -15.51
C PHE A 30 12.79 -12.90 -16.84
N LEU A 31 11.58 -12.33 -16.84
CA LEU A 31 10.81 -12.13 -18.08
C LEU A 31 11.54 -11.21 -19.07
N HIS A 32 12.20 -10.17 -18.57
CA HIS A 32 12.99 -9.23 -19.38
C HIS A 32 14.20 -9.92 -20.01
N LEU A 33 14.88 -10.75 -19.23
CA LEU A 33 16.02 -11.55 -19.68
C LEU A 33 15.59 -12.54 -20.78
N TRP A 34 14.44 -13.19 -20.63
CA TRP A 34 13.89 -14.09 -21.66
C TRP A 34 13.52 -13.36 -22.95
N VAL A 35 12.89 -12.18 -22.88
CA VAL A 35 12.56 -11.37 -24.07
C VAL A 35 13.85 -10.89 -24.77
N PHE A 36 14.88 -10.49 -24.01
CA PHE A 36 16.17 -10.09 -24.56
C PHE A 36 16.87 -11.24 -25.29
N VAL A 37 16.94 -12.41 -24.66
CA VAL A 37 17.52 -13.63 -25.25
C VAL A 37 16.76 -14.00 -26.53
N LEU A 38 15.42 -13.99 -26.49
CA LEU A 38 14.60 -14.27 -27.66
C LEU A 38 14.84 -13.24 -28.78
N GLY A 39 15.03 -11.96 -28.43
CA GLY A 39 15.36 -10.92 -29.38
C GLY A 39 16.72 -11.09 -30.04
N CYS A 40 17.75 -11.46 -29.29
CA CYS A 40 19.06 -11.79 -29.85
C CYS A 40 18.98 -12.98 -30.82
N ILE A 41 18.24 -14.04 -30.45
CA ILE A 41 18.04 -15.21 -31.31
C ILE A 41 17.29 -14.81 -32.59
N PHE A 42 16.22 -14.02 -32.47
CA PHE A 42 15.44 -13.54 -33.61
C PHE A 42 16.30 -12.73 -34.59
N MET A 43 17.19 -11.87 -34.07
CA MET A 43 18.13 -11.07 -34.86
C MET A 43 19.10 -11.93 -35.67
N VAL A 44 19.69 -12.96 -35.05
CA VAL A 44 20.61 -13.90 -35.71
C VAL A 44 19.88 -14.75 -36.76
N VAL A 45 18.65 -15.19 -36.45
CA VAL A 45 17.82 -16.00 -37.35
C VAL A 45 17.40 -15.19 -38.57
N ILE A 46 16.94 -13.95 -38.41
CA ILE A 46 16.66 -13.03 -39.54
C ILE A 46 17.92 -12.79 -40.36
N ASN A 47 19.04 -12.45 -39.72
CA ASN A 47 20.29 -12.22 -40.46
C ASN A 47 20.67 -13.42 -41.32
N LYS A 48 20.53 -14.65 -40.78
CA LYS A 48 20.92 -15.88 -41.48
C LYS A 48 19.90 -16.39 -42.51
N LEU A 49 18.59 -16.19 -42.28
CA LEU A 49 17.52 -16.56 -43.23
C LEU A 49 17.47 -15.64 -44.46
N LEU A 50 17.98 -14.41 -44.35
CA LEU A 50 17.92 -13.39 -45.42
C LEU A 50 19.15 -13.36 -46.32
N TYR A 51 20.13 -14.23 -46.10
CA TYR A 51 21.35 -14.35 -46.91
C TYR A 51 21.08 -14.93 -48.31
N THR A 52 19.97 -14.53 -48.93
CA THR A 52 19.55 -14.98 -50.25
C THR A 52 19.16 -13.75 -51.06
N GLU A 53 20.16 -13.22 -51.76
CA GLU A 53 20.07 -12.40 -52.98
C GLU A 53 18.83 -11.52 -53.14
N THR A 54 18.61 -10.58 -52.24
CA THR A 54 17.57 -9.56 -52.42
C THR A 54 18.21 -8.18 -52.53
N THR A 55 18.00 -7.53 -53.68
CA THR A 55 18.42 -6.16 -54.01
C THR A 55 17.80 -5.09 -53.10
N TYR A 56 16.95 -5.49 -52.14
CA TYR A 56 16.23 -4.62 -51.23
C TYR A 56 16.57 -4.96 -49.77
N ASN A 57 17.13 -3.98 -49.05
CA ASN A 57 17.61 -4.11 -47.68
C ASN A 57 16.47 -4.04 -46.63
N TRP A 58 15.49 -4.92 -46.72
CA TRP A 58 14.32 -4.91 -45.81
C TRP A 58 14.68 -5.20 -44.34
N TYR A 59 15.81 -5.87 -44.08
CA TYR A 59 16.32 -6.10 -42.72
C TYR A 59 16.58 -4.79 -41.95
N ILE A 60 16.83 -3.68 -42.65
CA ILE A 60 17.02 -2.35 -42.04
C ILE A 60 15.74 -1.91 -41.32
N TRP A 61 14.57 -2.19 -41.90
CA TRP A 61 13.29 -1.89 -41.24
C TRP A 61 13.03 -2.80 -40.05
N GLY A 62 13.37 -4.09 -40.18
CA GLY A 62 13.25 -5.06 -39.09
C GLY A 62 14.12 -4.70 -37.89
N ILE A 63 15.40 -4.37 -38.14
CA ILE A 63 16.33 -3.98 -37.08
C ILE A 63 15.94 -2.64 -36.45
N LEU A 64 15.45 -1.69 -37.24
CA LEU A 64 15.04 -0.37 -36.75
C LEU A 64 13.81 -0.46 -35.83
N VAL A 65 12.79 -1.25 -36.20
CA VAL A 65 11.62 -1.51 -35.34
C VAL A 65 12.03 -2.27 -34.08
N TRP A 66 12.90 -3.27 -34.20
CA TRP A 66 13.36 -4.06 -33.06
C TRP A 66 14.18 -3.23 -32.07
N THR A 67 15.11 -2.41 -32.58
CA THR A 67 15.91 -1.49 -31.77
C THR A 67 15.04 -0.43 -31.09
N PHE A 68 14.02 0.08 -31.76
CA PHE A 68 13.08 1.04 -31.17
C PHE A 68 12.29 0.44 -29.99
N LEU A 69 11.73 -0.76 -30.18
CA LEU A 69 11.03 -1.49 -29.11
C LEU A 69 11.96 -1.81 -27.93
N PHE A 70 13.20 -2.23 -28.22
CA PHE A 70 14.19 -2.48 -27.19
C PHE A 70 14.53 -1.22 -26.38
N LEU A 71 14.69 -0.07 -27.06
CA LEU A 71 15.02 1.19 -26.39
C LEU A 71 13.89 1.64 -25.45
N LEU A 72 12.63 1.56 -25.88
CA LEU A 72 11.46 1.85 -25.03
C LEU A 72 11.40 0.90 -23.83
N HIS A 73 11.70 -0.38 -24.03
CA HIS A 73 11.71 -1.38 -22.97
C HIS A 73 12.78 -1.09 -21.92
N VAL A 74 14.00 -0.77 -22.35
CA VAL A 74 15.11 -0.42 -21.46
C VAL A 74 14.80 0.84 -20.66
N ILE A 75 14.25 1.89 -21.29
CA ILE A 75 13.90 3.14 -20.58
C ILE A 75 12.81 2.88 -19.54
N ASN A 76 11.74 2.16 -19.91
CA ASN A 76 10.64 1.87 -18.99
C ASN A 76 11.13 1.05 -17.76
N VAL A 77 11.96 0.05 -18.01
CA VAL A 77 12.40 -0.88 -16.95
C VAL A 77 13.54 -0.31 -16.13
N PHE A 78 14.44 0.46 -16.73
CA PHE A 78 15.58 0.99 -15.99
C PHE A 78 15.23 2.29 -15.26
N VAL A 79 14.38 3.14 -15.86
CA VAL A 79 14.03 4.45 -15.28
C VAL A 79 12.78 4.33 -14.41
N ILE A 80 11.65 3.84 -14.94
CA ILE A 80 10.37 3.84 -14.19
C ILE A 80 10.43 2.80 -13.06
N GLU A 81 11.00 1.62 -13.32
CA GLU A 81 11.05 0.56 -12.31
C GLU A 81 12.02 0.87 -11.15
N ARG A 82 13.16 1.52 -11.44
CA ARG A 82 14.17 1.87 -10.43
C ARG A 82 13.82 3.13 -9.66
N PHE A 83 13.17 4.10 -10.32
CA PHE A 83 12.78 5.37 -9.70
C PHE A 83 11.46 5.28 -8.93
N MET A 84 10.49 4.48 -9.41
CA MET A 84 9.16 4.34 -8.80
C MET A 84 8.98 3.01 -8.05
N GLY A 85 9.94 2.08 -8.14
CA GLY A 85 9.92 0.82 -7.41
C GLY A 85 10.41 0.99 -5.98
N LYS A 86 9.60 0.58 -5.01
CA LYS A 86 9.91 0.45 -3.57
C LYS A 86 10.19 1.72 -2.75
N GLU A 87 11.06 2.62 -3.20
CA GLU A 87 11.39 3.82 -2.41
C GLU A 87 10.20 4.77 -2.32
N TRP A 88 9.56 5.01 -3.47
CA TRP A 88 8.32 5.77 -3.55
C TRP A 88 7.17 5.09 -2.78
N GLU A 89 6.98 3.78 -2.98
CA GLU A 89 5.94 3.01 -2.27
C GLU A 89 6.12 3.04 -0.75
N ARG A 90 7.37 2.99 -0.28
CA ARG A 90 7.69 3.07 1.15
C ARG A 90 7.40 4.45 1.72
N LYS A 91 7.76 5.50 0.98
CA LYS A 91 7.49 6.89 1.39
C LYS A 91 6.00 7.19 1.46
N GLU A 92 5.22 6.71 0.48
CA GLU A 92 3.76 6.90 0.46
C GLU A 92 3.07 6.10 1.57
N ARG A 93 3.53 4.85 1.81
CA ARG A 93 3.02 4.03 2.92
C ARG A 93 3.26 4.68 4.27
N GLN A 94 4.47 5.20 4.51
CA GLN A 94 4.79 5.92 5.75
C GLN A 94 3.86 7.13 5.93
N ARG A 95 3.66 7.93 4.88
CA ARG A 95 2.74 9.07 4.90
C ARG A 95 1.30 8.65 5.25
N LEU A 96 0.80 7.57 4.66
CA LEU A 96 -0.55 7.07 4.93
C LEU A 96 -0.69 6.55 6.36
N VAL A 97 0.29 5.83 6.88
CA VAL A 97 0.31 5.34 8.27
C VAL A 97 0.34 6.51 9.26
N GLU A 98 1.15 7.53 9.01
CA GLU A 98 1.18 8.73 9.86
C GLU A 98 -0.17 9.47 9.88
N LEU A 99 -0.86 9.56 8.74
CA LEU A 99 -2.20 10.15 8.67
C LEU A 99 -3.23 9.33 9.44
N GLN A 100 -3.16 8.00 9.33
CA GLN A 100 -4.02 7.10 10.09
C GLN A 100 -3.79 7.22 11.60
N GLN A 101 -2.52 7.25 12.04
CA GLN A 101 -2.18 7.45 13.45
C GLN A 101 -2.70 8.78 13.99
N LYS A 102 -2.53 9.88 13.25
CA LYS A 102 -3.08 11.19 13.63
C LYS A 102 -4.61 11.16 13.78
N LYS A 103 -5.30 10.43 12.90
CA LYS A 103 -6.76 10.29 12.99
C LYS A 103 -7.18 9.48 14.22
N ILE A 104 -6.46 8.40 14.55
CA ILE A 104 -6.70 7.60 15.76
C ILE A 104 -6.52 8.47 17.00
N LEU A 105 -5.39 9.18 17.12
CA LEU A 105 -5.14 10.09 18.23
C LEU A 105 -6.23 11.16 18.39
N LYS A 106 -6.69 11.75 17.28
CA LYS A 106 -7.79 12.73 17.33
C LYS A 106 -9.10 12.11 17.82
N MET A 107 -9.41 10.89 17.41
CA MET A 107 -10.62 10.18 17.84
C MET A 107 -10.55 9.84 19.34
N GLU A 108 -9.39 9.38 19.83
CA GLU A 108 -9.16 9.12 21.26
C GLU A 108 -9.37 10.39 22.09
N VAL A 109 -8.81 11.52 21.65
CA VAL A 109 -9.00 12.82 22.32
C VAL A 109 -10.47 13.28 22.28
N SER A 110 -11.19 13.09 21.17
CA SER A 110 -12.63 13.44 21.14
C SER A 110 -13.46 12.58 22.08
N VAL A 111 -13.16 11.28 22.18
CA VAL A 111 -13.86 10.35 23.07
C VAL A 111 -13.60 10.71 24.53
N GLU A 112 -12.36 10.99 24.94
CA GLU A 112 -12.04 11.42 26.31
C GLU A 112 -12.78 12.71 26.68
N ASN A 113 -12.82 13.69 25.77
CA ASN A 113 -13.55 14.95 25.99
C ASN A 113 -15.06 14.73 26.14
N GLU A 114 -15.66 13.83 25.36
CA GLU A 114 -17.07 13.46 25.49
C GLU A 114 -17.34 12.77 26.83
N LEU A 115 -16.50 11.82 27.23
CA LEU A 115 -16.59 11.15 28.52
C LEU A 115 -16.45 12.12 29.70
N GLN A 116 -15.53 13.09 29.62
CA GLN A 116 -15.36 14.12 30.65
C GLN A 116 -16.62 14.98 30.78
N LYS A 117 -17.22 15.42 29.67
CA LYS A 117 -18.47 16.19 29.70
C LYS A 117 -19.62 15.41 30.33
N GLU A 118 -19.76 14.13 30.02
CA GLU A 118 -20.77 13.27 30.63
C GLU A 118 -20.53 13.09 32.14
N ARG A 119 -19.27 12.92 32.57
CA ARG A 119 -18.91 12.89 34.01
C ARG A 119 -19.22 14.20 34.73
N GLU A 120 -18.92 15.35 34.11
CA GLU A 120 -19.23 16.67 34.68
C GLU A 120 -20.73 16.91 34.79
N LYS A 121 -21.53 16.47 33.81
CA LYS A 121 -23.00 16.54 33.88
C LYS A 121 -23.52 15.67 35.01
N ALA A 122 -23.08 14.41 35.09
CA ALA A 122 -23.47 13.48 36.15
C ALA A 122 -23.12 14.04 37.54
N GLN A 123 -21.91 14.58 37.71
CA GLN A 123 -21.52 15.23 38.98
C GLN A 123 -22.40 16.42 39.32
N LYS A 124 -22.75 17.27 38.34
CA LYS A 124 -23.65 18.42 38.56
C LYS A 124 -25.06 17.99 38.93
N GLU A 125 -25.57 16.92 38.33
CA GLU A 125 -26.88 16.36 38.67
C GLU A 125 -26.89 15.81 40.10
N LEU A 126 -25.87 15.02 40.47
CA LEU A 126 -25.71 14.51 41.83
C LEU A 126 -25.58 15.64 42.87
N LEU A 127 -24.82 16.68 42.57
CA LEU A 127 -24.69 17.85 43.45
C LEU A 127 -26.04 18.56 43.63
N LYS A 128 -26.82 18.75 42.56
CA LYS A 128 -28.16 19.34 42.65
C LYS A 128 -29.09 18.50 43.51
N GLU A 129 -29.07 17.18 43.33
CA GLU A 129 -29.88 16.26 44.13
C GLU A 129 -29.50 16.33 45.61
N GLN A 130 -28.20 16.29 45.94
CA GLN A 130 -27.71 16.46 47.31
C GLN A 130 -28.13 17.80 47.93
N THR A 131 -28.07 18.90 47.17
CA THR A 131 -28.52 20.22 47.68
C THR A 131 -30.02 20.28 47.91
N ASN A 132 -30.83 19.67 47.03
CA ASN A 132 -32.27 19.63 47.20
C ASN A 132 -32.66 18.82 48.44
N VAL A 133 -32.02 17.67 48.64
CA VAL A 133 -32.20 16.83 49.83
C VAL A 133 -31.77 17.56 51.10
N ALA A 134 -30.63 18.26 51.07
CA ALA A 134 -30.14 19.04 52.22
C ALA A 134 -31.11 20.16 52.61
N ASN A 135 -31.66 20.89 51.64
CA ASN A 135 -32.65 21.95 51.89
C ASN A 135 -33.95 21.36 52.47
N GLN A 136 -34.45 20.26 51.89
CA GLN A 136 -35.65 19.58 52.40
C GLN A 136 -35.47 19.07 53.84
N GLN A 137 -34.28 18.58 54.17
CA GLN A 137 -33.96 18.13 55.52
C GLN A 137 -33.82 19.29 56.52
N GLN A 138 -33.29 20.44 56.09
CA GLN A 138 -33.26 21.65 56.90
C GLN A 138 -34.67 22.19 57.17
N ASP A 139 -35.55 22.20 56.17
CA ASP A 139 -36.94 22.62 56.32
C ASP A 139 -37.70 21.72 57.32
N PHE A 140 -37.45 20.41 57.27
CA PHE A 140 -38.00 19.45 58.23
C PHE A 140 -37.53 19.68 59.67
N LEU A 141 -36.27 20.09 59.87
CA LEU A 141 -35.72 20.36 61.21
C LEU A 141 -36.20 21.70 61.80
N ASN A 142 -36.70 22.61 60.98
CA ASN A 142 -37.18 23.94 61.38
C ASN A 142 -38.70 24.00 61.60
N GLN A 143 -39.41 22.88 61.45
CA GLN A 143 -40.86 22.74 61.61
C GLN A 143 -41.21 22.06 62.94
#